data_AF-A0A167WCE7-F1
#
_entry.id   AF-A0A167WCE7-F1
#
_cell.length_a   1.000
_cell.length_b   1.000
_cell.length_c   1.000
_cell.angle_alpha   90.00
_cell.angle_beta   90.00
_cell.angle_gamma   90.00
#
_symmetry.space_group_name_H-M   'P 1'
#
loop_
_entity.id
_entity.type
_entity.pdbx_description
1 polymer ?
#
loop_
_entity_poly.entity_id
_entity_poly.type
_entity_poly.pdbx_seq_one_letter_code
_entity_poly.pdbx_strand_id
1 'polypeptide(L)'
;MLETIKENYFDLMAFLKNPKDEAGPKRTIVQKVKTLLSFLLIEIPIMAVLILLISGLEELGLVDTENHALENLIKSVSIPVLFLLLVIVIPFFEELLFRLYLRYKDNYALHFIVSVASLTGKRNQQKVATFLSSVWTKRYKFIFYFSAVVFGMVHLTNFEFSYTILLLSPLLVAPQIILGLIIGYLRVRDGFITGFLMHGLHNALFVGIGILSISNHSEKLNFETPAYYIKIEETDDIRLQSTQQNYPDSLVYRNVSLKTILSQLLTTNEILLQTNNEDQLEQTLNVYFKNKSEDSSQTKSIALNQLAKTYDFKIKKTRQQMEVWDLKVINQTLLSKYKSTNNSYGNMVTINPEEIIIKKSTIIALVNALSKENKRMTFDKTNLKDTYNFTLQTTNFESISKQLQEKYGLSLIKRRMELEQTTILFQKKE
;
A
#
# COMPACT_ATOMS: atom_id res chain seq x y z
N MET A 1 -13.57 -25.81 -16.63
CA MET A 1 -13.42 -25.17 -15.30
C MET A 1 -14.79 -24.89 -14.69
N LEU A 2 -15.70 -24.20 -15.40
CA LEU A 2 -17.03 -23.86 -14.89
C LEU A 2 -17.85 -25.08 -14.41
N GLU A 3 -17.88 -26.18 -15.16
CA GLU A 3 -18.58 -27.41 -14.73
C GLU A 3 -17.97 -27.99 -13.44
N THR A 4 -16.65 -28.02 -13.34
CA THR A 4 -15.95 -28.46 -12.11
C THR A 4 -16.28 -27.57 -10.89
N ILE A 5 -16.46 -26.26 -11.11
CA ILE A 5 -16.90 -25.33 -10.05
C ILE A 5 -18.30 -25.67 -9.57
N LYS A 6 -19.24 -25.87 -10.49
CA LYS A 6 -20.61 -26.25 -10.15
C LYS A 6 -20.64 -27.58 -9.40
N GLU A 7 -19.98 -28.61 -9.92
CA GLU A 7 -19.91 -29.94 -9.31
C GLU A 7 -19.35 -29.87 -7.88
N ASN A 8 -18.18 -29.25 -7.69
CA ASN A 8 -17.55 -29.14 -6.36
C ASN A 8 -18.41 -28.32 -5.38
N TYR A 9 -19.09 -27.26 -5.86
CA TYR A 9 -20.02 -26.50 -5.04
C TYR A 9 -21.18 -27.37 -4.56
N PHE A 10 -21.84 -28.10 -5.47
CA PHE A 10 -22.96 -28.98 -5.10
C PHE A 10 -22.51 -30.11 -4.18
N ASP A 11 -21.35 -30.72 -4.43
CA ASP A 11 -20.78 -31.76 -3.58
C ASP A 11 -20.46 -31.21 -2.18
N LEU A 12 -19.88 -30.01 -2.08
CA LEU A 12 -19.62 -29.36 -0.80
C LEU A 12 -20.94 -29.11 -0.05
N MET A 13 -21.94 -28.51 -0.71
CA MET A 13 -23.23 -28.23 -0.07
C MET A 13 -23.96 -29.50 0.37
N ALA A 14 -23.91 -30.57 -0.43
CA ALA A 14 -24.47 -31.87 -0.08
C ALA A 14 -23.75 -32.48 1.13
N PHE A 15 -22.42 -32.39 1.16
CA PHE A 15 -21.63 -32.85 2.30
C PHE A 15 -21.94 -32.05 3.57
N LEU A 16 -21.98 -30.72 3.50
CA LEU A 16 -22.23 -29.88 4.68
C LEU A 16 -23.62 -30.15 5.28
N LYS A 17 -24.65 -30.46 4.48
CA LYS A 17 -25.97 -30.84 5.03
C LYS A 17 -25.89 -32.04 5.99
N ASN A 18 -25.08 -33.04 5.65
CA ASN A 18 -24.92 -34.24 6.46
C ASN A 18 -23.49 -34.83 6.31
N PRO A 19 -22.49 -34.24 6.97
CA PRO A 19 -21.10 -34.66 6.80
C PRO A 19 -20.92 -36.06 7.38
N LYS A 20 -20.10 -36.87 6.71
CA LYS A 20 -19.75 -38.24 7.11
C LYS A 20 -18.25 -38.46 6.94
N ASP A 21 -17.67 -39.33 7.77
CA ASP A 21 -16.27 -39.77 7.63
C ASP A 21 -16.15 -40.73 6.44
N GLU A 22 -16.19 -40.18 5.23
CA GLU A 22 -16.20 -40.96 4.01
C GLU A 22 -15.27 -40.34 2.97
N ALA A 23 -14.27 -41.11 2.55
CA ALA A 23 -13.37 -40.69 1.47
C ALA A 23 -14.14 -40.53 0.16
N GLY A 24 -13.74 -39.55 -0.64
CA GLY A 24 -14.23 -39.40 -1.99
C GLY A 24 -13.65 -40.46 -2.94
N PRO A 25 -14.12 -40.49 -4.20
CA PRO A 25 -13.50 -41.31 -5.24
C PRO A 25 -12.02 -40.92 -5.40
N LYS A 26 -11.16 -41.90 -5.72
CA LYS A 26 -9.74 -41.62 -5.98
C LYS A 26 -9.62 -40.68 -7.19
N ARG A 27 -9.05 -39.50 -6.97
CA ARG A 27 -8.79 -38.48 -7.99
C ARG A 27 -7.34 -38.50 -8.43
N THR A 28 -7.09 -38.26 -9.72
CA THR A 28 -5.74 -38.01 -10.25
C THR A 28 -5.19 -36.68 -9.74
N ILE A 29 -3.87 -36.46 -9.87
CA ILE A 29 -3.24 -35.19 -9.48
C ILE A 29 -3.88 -34.01 -10.22
N VAL A 30 -4.14 -34.16 -11.52
CA VAL A 30 -4.79 -33.13 -12.34
C VAL A 30 -6.21 -32.81 -11.83
N GLN A 31 -6.98 -33.83 -11.45
CA GLN A 31 -8.31 -33.63 -10.87
C GLN A 31 -8.23 -32.92 -9.52
N LYS A 32 -7.27 -33.28 -8.66
CA LYS A 32 -7.04 -32.59 -7.38
C LYS A 32 -6.68 -31.11 -7.58
N VAL A 33 -5.79 -30.80 -8.52
CA VAL A 33 -5.44 -29.40 -8.86
C VAL A 33 -6.66 -28.64 -9.35
N LYS A 34 -7.49 -29.23 -10.23
CA LYS A 34 -8.74 -28.61 -10.67
C LYS A 34 -9.72 -28.38 -9.51
N THR A 35 -9.80 -29.32 -8.56
CA THR A 35 -10.60 -29.16 -7.34
C THR A 35 -10.09 -28.02 -6.47
N LEU A 36 -8.78 -27.90 -6.26
CA LEU A 36 -8.19 -26.79 -5.50
C LEU A 36 -8.50 -25.43 -6.15
N LEU A 37 -8.23 -25.28 -7.45
CA LEU A 37 -8.54 -24.04 -8.18
C LEU A 37 -10.03 -23.73 -8.17
N SER A 38 -10.87 -24.76 -8.25
CA SER A 38 -12.32 -24.62 -8.16
C SER A 38 -12.75 -24.06 -6.80
N PHE A 39 -12.24 -24.59 -5.68
CA PHE A 39 -12.58 -24.07 -4.35
C PHE A 39 -12.02 -22.67 -4.12
N LEU A 40 -10.81 -22.38 -4.61
CA LEU A 40 -10.23 -21.02 -4.60
C LEU A 40 -11.14 -20.02 -5.33
N LEU A 41 -11.69 -20.39 -6.49
CA LEU A 41 -12.62 -19.54 -7.23
C LEU A 41 -13.99 -19.39 -6.54
N ILE A 42 -14.44 -20.40 -5.79
CA ILE A 42 -15.69 -20.34 -5.00
C ILE A 42 -15.52 -19.41 -3.79
N GLU A 43 -14.38 -19.45 -3.11
CA GLU A 43 -14.16 -18.65 -1.91
C GLU A 43 -13.92 -17.18 -2.20
N ILE A 44 -13.31 -16.80 -3.33
CA ILE A 44 -13.03 -15.40 -3.70
C ILE A 44 -14.25 -14.45 -3.52
N PRO A 45 -15.42 -14.70 -4.13
CA PRO A 45 -16.56 -13.81 -3.97
C PRO A 45 -17.09 -13.77 -2.53
N ILE A 46 -17.00 -14.89 -1.80
CA ILE A 46 -17.43 -14.98 -0.39
C ILE A 46 -16.50 -14.13 0.47
N MET A 47 -15.19 -14.30 0.31
CA MET A 47 -14.17 -13.56 1.04
C MET A 47 -14.22 -12.08 0.69
N ALA A 48 -14.44 -11.72 -0.58
CA ALA A 48 -14.60 -10.31 -0.98
C ALA A 48 -15.76 -9.63 -0.26
N VAL A 49 -16.93 -10.29 -0.15
CA VAL A 49 -18.07 -9.75 0.60
C VAL A 49 -17.75 -9.60 2.08
N LEU A 50 -17.11 -10.61 2.69
CA LEU A 50 -16.74 -10.55 4.12
C LEU A 50 -15.71 -9.48 4.41
N ILE A 51 -14.69 -9.33 3.56
CA ILE A 51 -13.68 -8.27 3.66
C ILE A 51 -14.37 -6.92 3.59
N LEU A 52 -15.26 -6.70 2.60
CA LEU A 52 -16.00 -5.43 2.49
C LEU A 52 -16.85 -5.13 3.73
N LEU A 53 -17.50 -6.14 4.30
CA LEU A 53 -18.29 -5.97 5.53
C LEU A 53 -17.41 -5.61 6.73
N ILE A 54 -16.28 -6.29 6.90
CA ILE A 54 -15.33 -6.03 8.00
C ILE A 54 -14.69 -4.64 7.84
N SER A 55 -14.24 -4.27 6.65
CA SER A 55 -13.71 -2.93 6.37
C SER A 55 -14.76 -1.84 6.60
N GLY A 56 -16.03 -2.11 6.32
CA GLY A 56 -17.12 -1.18 6.64
C GLY A 56 -17.32 -0.99 8.15
N LEU A 57 -17.08 -2.02 8.97
CA LEU A 57 -17.13 -1.91 10.44
C LEU A 57 -15.94 -1.14 11.01
N GLU A 58 -14.77 -1.29 10.38
CA GLU A 58 -13.56 -0.55 10.70
C GLU A 58 -13.72 0.95 10.43
N GLU A 59 -14.27 1.32 9.27
CA GLU A 59 -14.56 2.73 8.92
C GLU A 59 -15.54 3.37 9.92
N LEU A 60 -16.44 2.59 10.52
CA LEU A 60 -17.35 3.04 11.56
C LEU A 60 -16.72 3.12 12.96
N GLY A 61 -15.44 2.73 13.10
CA GLY A 61 -14.71 2.69 14.37
C GLY A 61 -15.21 1.61 15.33
N LEU A 62 -15.92 0.58 14.83
CA LEU A 62 -16.46 -0.52 15.65
C LEU A 62 -15.45 -1.66 15.83
N VAL A 63 -14.48 -1.75 14.93
CA VAL A 63 -13.44 -2.78 14.90
C VAL A 63 -12.14 -2.07 14.57
N ASP A 64 -11.08 -2.40 15.30
CA ASP A 64 -9.73 -2.04 14.92
C ASP A 64 -9.08 -3.27 14.28
N THR A 65 -8.70 -3.17 13.00
CA THR A 65 -8.03 -4.26 12.28
C THR A 65 -6.53 -4.01 12.11
N GLU A 66 -5.98 -2.93 12.69
CA GLU A 66 -4.54 -2.68 12.71
C GLU A 66 -3.84 -3.79 13.52
N ASN A 67 -3.42 -4.82 12.79
CA ASN A 67 -2.86 -6.02 13.38
C ASN A 67 -1.40 -5.76 13.76
N HIS A 68 -1.21 -5.33 15.00
CA HIS A 68 0.09 -5.10 15.62
C HIS A 68 1.00 -6.33 15.48
N ALA A 69 0.45 -7.56 15.46
CA ALA A 69 1.25 -8.78 15.33
C ALA A 69 1.81 -8.95 13.91
N LEU A 70 1.02 -8.70 12.86
CA LEU A 70 1.49 -8.80 11.47
C LEU A 70 2.50 -7.69 11.16
N GLU A 71 2.25 -6.47 11.63
CA GLU A 71 3.17 -5.34 11.46
C GLU A 71 4.52 -5.62 12.15
N ASN A 72 4.48 -6.09 13.40
CA ASN A 72 5.70 -6.49 14.12
C ASN A 72 6.45 -7.60 13.39
N LEU A 73 5.74 -8.56 12.78
CA LEU A 73 6.35 -9.65 12.03
C LEU A 73 7.02 -9.14 10.74
N ILE A 74 6.37 -8.22 10.00
CA ILE A 74 6.95 -7.56 8.81
C ILE A 74 8.22 -6.78 9.19
N LYS A 75 8.24 -6.12 10.36
CA LYS A 75 9.42 -5.39 10.86
C LYS A 75 10.55 -6.32 11.33
N SER A 76 10.23 -7.56 11.72
CA SER A 76 11.18 -8.49 12.35
C SER A 76 11.84 -9.48 11.40
N VAL A 77 11.19 -9.83 10.28
CA VAL A 77 11.70 -10.84 9.32
C VAL A 77 11.53 -10.37 7.87
N SER A 78 12.35 -10.91 6.96
CA SER A 78 12.24 -10.56 5.53
C SER A 78 10.93 -11.09 4.91
N ILE A 79 10.42 -10.40 3.88
CA ILE A 79 9.17 -10.77 3.18
C ILE A 79 9.17 -12.22 2.69
N PRO A 80 10.24 -12.79 2.10
CA PRO A 80 10.24 -14.19 1.71
C PRO A 80 10.11 -15.17 2.90
N VAL A 81 10.74 -14.85 4.03
CA VAL A 81 10.63 -15.65 5.26
C VAL A 81 9.22 -15.54 5.84
N LEU A 82 8.66 -14.33 5.86
CA LEU A 82 7.27 -14.08 6.27
C LEU A 82 6.28 -14.89 5.43
N PHE A 83 6.43 -14.87 4.11
CA PHE A 83 5.60 -15.63 3.19
C PHE A 83 5.72 -17.14 3.44
N LEU A 84 6.95 -17.67 3.60
CA LEU A 84 7.18 -19.07 3.95
C LEU A 84 6.47 -19.46 5.26
N LEU A 85 6.54 -18.61 6.28
CA LEU A 85 5.90 -18.87 7.57
C LEU A 85 4.37 -18.89 7.45
N LEU A 86 3.77 -17.85 6.89
CA LEU A 86 2.31 -17.68 6.86
C LEU A 86 1.60 -18.55 5.82
N VAL A 87 2.28 -18.96 4.75
CA VAL A 87 1.69 -19.75 3.67
C VAL A 87 1.95 -21.25 3.84
N ILE A 88 3.06 -21.63 4.47
CA ILE A 88 3.49 -23.03 4.52
C ILE A 88 3.59 -23.52 5.97
N VAL A 89 4.43 -22.88 6.80
CA VAL A 89 4.78 -23.43 8.12
C VAL A 89 3.60 -23.38 9.09
N ILE A 90 2.98 -22.21 9.28
CA ILE A 90 1.85 -22.04 10.19
C ILE A 90 0.64 -22.87 9.73
N PRO A 91 0.20 -22.80 8.46
CA PRO A 91 -0.87 -23.66 7.96
C PRO A 91 -0.61 -25.15 8.17
N PHE A 92 0.64 -25.62 8.02
CA PHE A 92 0.96 -27.03 8.26
C PHE A 92 0.63 -27.46 9.70
N PHE A 93 1.04 -26.66 10.69
CA PHE A 93 0.75 -26.94 12.10
C PHE A 93 -0.74 -26.79 12.42
N GLU A 94 -1.41 -25.79 11.86
CA GLU A 94 -2.86 -25.61 12.02
C GLU A 94 -3.63 -26.81 11.45
N GLU A 95 -3.26 -27.31 10.28
CA GLU A 95 -3.88 -28.50 9.70
C GLU A 95 -3.62 -29.76 10.53
N LEU A 96 -2.41 -29.92 11.10
CA LEU A 96 -2.15 -30.99 12.04
C LEU A 96 -3.05 -30.91 13.27
N LEU A 97 -3.23 -29.71 13.83
CA LEU A 97 -4.02 -29.51 15.05
C LEU A 97 -5.52 -29.69 14.80
N PHE A 98 -6.07 -29.06 13.76
CA PHE A 98 -7.50 -28.95 13.56
C PHE A 98 -8.09 -30.02 12.63
N ARG A 99 -7.27 -30.68 11.79
CA ARG A 99 -7.77 -31.53 10.69
C ARG A 99 -7.22 -32.94 10.71
N LEU A 100 -6.08 -33.20 11.36
CA LEU A 100 -5.52 -34.56 11.42
C LEU A 100 -6.55 -35.54 12.01
N TYR A 101 -7.22 -35.14 13.09
CA TYR A 101 -8.18 -35.99 13.81
C TYR A 101 -9.52 -36.21 13.09
N LEU A 102 -9.84 -35.48 12.00
CA LEU A 102 -11.13 -35.56 11.30
C LEU A 102 -11.40 -36.87 10.55
N ARG A 103 -10.42 -37.78 10.52
CA ARG A 103 -10.59 -39.14 10.00
C ARG A 103 -10.37 -40.12 11.14
N TYR A 104 -11.32 -41.02 11.41
CA TYR A 104 -11.17 -42.03 12.47
C TYR A 104 -9.88 -42.82 12.32
N LYS A 105 -9.58 -43.26 11.08
CA LYS A 105 -8.37 -44.03 10.73
C LYS A 105 -7.04 -43.29 10.96
N ASP A 106 -7.07 -41.95 10.98
CA ASP A 106 -5.88 -41.11 11.15
C ASP A 106 -5.90 -40.45 12.56
N ASN A 107 -6.87 -40.81 13.43
CA ASN A 107 -7.03 -40.22 14.74
C ASN A 107 -6.18 -40.98 15.77
N TYR A 108 -4.92 -40.57 15.90
CA TYR A 108 -3.95 -41.20 16.80
C TYR A 108 -4.38 -41.21 18.26
N ALA A 109 -5.14 -40.19 18.73
CA ALA A 109 -5.63 -40.15 20.11
C ALA A 109 -6.64 -41.26 20.38
N LEU A 110 -7.60 -41.48 19.47
CA LEU A 110 -8.55 -42.58 19.59
C LEU A 110 -7.84 -43.94 19.52
N HIS A 111 -6.89 -44.10 18.60
CA HIS A 111 -6.10 -45.31 18.50
C HIS A 111 -5.22 -45.55 19.74
N PHE A 112 -4.69 -44.51 20.36
CA PHE A 112 -3.97 -44.60 21.63
C PHE A 112 -4.87 -45.11 22.75
N ILE A 113 -6.11 -44.61 22.87
CA ILE A 113 -7.08 -45.10 23.85
C ILE A 113 -7.38 -46.60 23.63
N VAL A 114 -7.54 -47.03 22.37
CA VAL A 114 -7.73 -48.45 22.03
C VAL A 114 -6.49 -49.28 22.40
N SER A 115 -5.29 -48.75 22.16
CA SER A 115 -4.02 -49.39 22.53
C SER A 115 -3.87 -49.54 24.05
N VAL A 116 -4.21 -48.52 24.83
CA VAL A 116 -4.21 -48.60 26.31
C VAL A 116 -5.23 -49.63 26.80
N ALA A 117 -6.43 -49.66 26.22
CA ALA A 117 -7.45 -50.65 26.57
C ALA A 117 -6.99 -52.10 26.31
N SER A 118 -6.08 -52.31 25.35
CA SER A 118 -5.51 -53.63 25.05
C SER A 118 -4.71 -54.22 26.21
N LEU A 119 -4.15 -53.39 27.11
CA LEU A 119 -3.45 -53.82 28.33
C LEU A 119 -4.39 -54.56 29.31
N THR A 120 -5.69 -54.37 29.19
CA THR A 120 -6.71 -55.01 30.03
C THR A 120 -7.34 -56.25 29.38
N GLY A 121 -6.82 -56.67 28.22
CA GLY A 121 -7.24 -57.87 27.49
C GLY A 121 -7.98 -57.59 26.17
N LYS A 122 -7.92 -58.56 25.25
CA LYS A 122 -8.47 -58.46 23.88
C LYS A 122 -9.97 -58.14 23.83
N ARG A 123 -10.77 -58.67 24.78
CA ARG A 123 -12.20 -58.40 24.87
C ARG A 123 -12.49 -56.92 25.17
N ASN A 124 -11.69 -56.30 26.04
CA ASN A 124 -11.84 -54.89 26.39
C ASN A 124 -11.38 -53.99 25.23
N GLN A 125 -10.29 -54.34 24.55
CA GLN A 125 -9.85 -53.66 23.33
C GLN A 125 -10.97 -53.59 22.28
N GLN A 126 -11.61 -54.72 21.97
CA GLN A 126 -12.71 -54.79 21.01
C GLN A 126 -13.91 -53.95 21.46
N LYS A 127 -14.33 -54.08 22.73
CA LYS A 127 -15.42 -53.27 23.31
C LYS A 127 -15.17 -51.77 23.15
N VAL A 128 -13.97 -51.30 23.52
CA VAL A 128 -13.59 -49.88 23.41
C VAL A 128 -13.55 -49.44 21.96
N ALA A 129 -12.95 -50.22 21.06
CA ALA A 129 -12.89 -49.90 19.63
C ALA A 129 -14.29 -49.78 19.00
N THR A 130 -15.20 -50.72 19.28
CA THR A 130 -16.58 -50.66 18.78
C THR A 130 -17.36 -49.49 19.38
N PHE A 131 -17.17 -49.21 20.67
CA PHE A 131 -17.80 -48.06 21.33
C PHE A 131 -17.34 -46.73 20.69
N LEU A 132 -16.03 -46.51 20.56
CA LEU A 132 -15.47 -45.29 19.98
C LEU A 132 -15.90 -45.11 18.52
N SER A 133 -15.86 -46.17 17.71
CA SER A 133 -16.34 -46.13 16.32
C SER A 133 -17.85 -45.81 16.23
N SER A 134 -18.66 -46.36 17.14
CA SER A 134 -20.09 -46.05 17.21
C SER A 134 -20.35 -44.59 17.60
N VAL A 135 -19.64 -44.07 18.60
CA VAL A 135 -19.74 -42.66 19.01
C VAL A 135 -19.28 -41.75 17.89
N TRP A 136 -18.15 -42.07 17.25
CA TRP A 136 -17.60 -41.33 16.12
C TRP A 136 -18.61 -41.18 14.99
N THR A 137 -19.15 -42.29 14.49
CA THR A 137 -20.12 -42.29 13.39
C THR A 137 -21.41 -41.54 13.74
N LYS A 138 -21.93 -41.71 14.96
CA LYS A 138 -23.14 -41.02 15.43
C LYS A 138 -22.95 -39.52 15.65
N ARG A 139 -21.76 -39.08 16.05
CA ARG A 139 -21.46 -37.69 16.41
C ARG A 139 -20.60 -36.95 15.39
N TYR A 140 -20.24 -37.59 14.27
CA TYR A 140 -19.32 -37.03 13.28
C TYR A 140 -19.73 -35.65 12.79
N LYS A 141 -21.04 -35.41 12.59
CA LYS A 141 -21.55 -34.08 12.23
C LYS A 141 -21.09 -32.99 13.20
N PHE A 142 -21.20 -33.24 14.49
CA PHE A 142 -20.75 -32.29 15.52
C PHE A 142 -19.23 -32.16 15.53
N ILE A 143 -18.49 -33.25 15.37
CA ILE A 143 -17.01 -33.24 15.34
C ILE A 143 -16.50 -32.37 14.18
N PHE A 144 -17.09 -32.54 13.00
CA PHE A 144 -16.75 -31.78 11.80
C PHE A 144 -17.00 -30.27 11.99
N TYR A 145 -18.20 -29.90 12.43
CA TYR A 145 -18.53 -28.48 12.64
C TYR A 145 -17.75 -27.86 13.79
N PHE A 146 -17.51 -28.62 14.86
CA PHE A 146 -16.68 -28.17 15.99
C PHE A 146 -15.26 -27.83 15.54
N SER A 147 -14.65 -28.64 14.68
CA SER A 147 -13.33 -28.35 14.09
C SER A 147 -13.32 -27.00 13.37
N ALA A 148 -14.30 -26.75 12.49
CA ALA A 148 -14.38 -25.49 11.74
C ALA A 148 -14.63 -24.27 12.65
N VAL A 149 -15.52 -24.41 13.63
CA VAL A 149 -15.83 -23.32 14.58
C VAL A 149 -14.63 -23.00 15.47
N VAL A 150 -13.98 -24.00 16.07
CA VAL A 150 -12.81 -23.77 16.93
C VAL A 150 -11.67 -23.14 16.13
N PHE A 151 -11.44 -23.60 14.91
CA PHE A 151 -10.46 -22.98 14.02
C PHE A 151 -10.76 -21.49 13.81
N GLY A 152 -12.01 -21.13 13.53
CA GLY A 152 -12.40 -19.73 13.44
C GLY A 152 -12.19 -18.97 14.74
N MET A 153 -12.67 -19.50 15.87
CA MET A 153 -12.61 -18.84 17.17
C MET A 153 -11.19 -18.53 17.65
N VAL A 154 -10.18 -19.37 17.34
CA VAL A 154 -8.78 -19.08 17.68
C VAL A 154 -8.29 -17.80 17.01
N HIS A 155 -8.83 -17.42 15.85
CA HIS A 155 -8.48 -16.20 15.15
C HIS A 155 -9.07 -14.93 15.78
N LEU A 156 -9.94 -15.03 16.80
CA LEU A 156 -10.31 -13.87 17.61
C LEU A 156 -9.12 -13.27 18.35
N THR A 157 -8.05 -14.04 18.55
CA THR A 157 -6.81 -13.55 19.16
C THR A 157 -6.08 -12.49 18.33
N ASN A 158 -6.47 -12.30 17.06
CA ASN A 158 -5.99 -11.21 16.21
C ASN A 158 -6.63 -9.86 16.50
N PHE A 159 -7.64 -9.81 17.38
CA PHE A 159 -8.34 -8.59 17.76
C PHE A 159 -8.12 -8.30 19.24
N GLU A 160 -8.07 -7.02 19.60
CA GLU A 160 -8.10 -6.63 21.01
C GLU A 160 -9.44 -7.05 21.64
N PHE A 161 -9.38 -7.63 22.83
CA PHE A 161 -10.58 -8.13 23.48
C PHE A 161 -11.50 -6.96 23.90
N SER A 162 -12.72 -6.95 23.37
CA SER A 162 -13.77 -6.02 23.80
C SER A 162 -15.16 -6.66 23.68
N TYR A 163 -16.16 -6.09 24.35
CA TYR A 163 -17.54 -6.53 24.21
C TYR A 163 -18.05 -6.37 22.77
N THR A 164 -17.61 -5.34 22.06
CA THR A 164 -17.93 -5.12 20.65
C THR A 164 -17.37 -6.24 19.77
N ILE A 165 -16.11 -6.62 19.98
CA ILE A 165 -15.47 -7.72 19.26
C ILE A 165 -16.16 -9.06 19.58
N LEU A 166 -16.57 -9.28 20.83
CA LEU A 166 -17.32 -10.50 21.19
C LEU A 166 -18.70 -10.54 20.52
N LEU A 167 -19.39 -9.40 20.43
CA LEU A 167 -20.68 -9.30 19.73
C LEU A 167 -20.55 -9.53 18.23
N LEU A 168 -19.51 -8.95 17.62
CA LEU A 168 -19.22 -9.07 16.18
C LEU A 168 -18.47 -10.35 15.83
N SER A 169 -18.07 -11.15 16.83
CA SER A 169 -17.24 -12.34 16.66
C SER A 169 -17.77 -13.30 15.57
N PRO A 170 -19.09 -13.57 15.45
CA PRO A 170 -19.59 -14.47 14.42
C PRO A 170 -19.28 -14.00 12.99
N LEU A 171 -19.21 -12.69 12.76
CA LEU A 171 -18.85 -12.11 11.47
C LEU A 171 -17.32 -12.02 11.33
N LEU A 172 -16.60 -11.60 12.38
CA LEU A 172 -15.15 -11.41 12.35
C LEU A 172 -14.39 -12.71 12.08
N VAL A 173 -14.86 -13.86 12.59
CA VAL A 173 -14.25 -15.16 12.32
C VAL A 173 -14.92 -15.96 11.21
N ALA A 174 -15.95 -15.40 10.57
CA ALA A 174 -16.64 -16.06 9.46
C ALA A 174 -15.68 -16.49 8.33
N PRO A 175 -14.69 -15.68 7.90
CA PRO A 175 -13.73 -16.09 6.87
C PRO A 175 -13.04 -17.42 7.22
N GLN A 176 -12.58 -17.53 8.46
CA GLN A 176 -11.84 -18.69 8.96
C GLN A 176 -12.75 -19.90 9.19
N ILE A 177 -13.99 -19.69 9.66
CA ILE A 177 -14.97 -20.79 9.75
C ILE A 177 -15.25 -21.36 8.35
N ILE A 178 -15.51 -20.50 7.36
CA ILE A 178 -15.82 -20.93 5.99
C ILE A 178 -14.63 -21.66 5.37
N LEU A 179 -13.42 -21.11 5.52
CA LEU A 179 -12.20 -21.79 5.09
C LEU A 179 -12.05 -23.15 5.78
N GLY A 180 -12.32 -23.21 7.09
CA GLY A 180 -12.28 -24.45 7.87
C GLY A 180 -13.28 -25.51 7.40
N LEU A 181 -14.46 -25.11 6.92
CA LEU A 181 -15.45 -26.01 6.31
C LEU A 181 -14.94 -26.56 4.97
N ILE A 182 -14.35 -25.71 4.12
CA ILE A 182 -13.81 -26.11 2.80
C ILE A 182 -12.62 -27.05 2.98
N ILE A 183 -11.64 -26.67 3.81
CA ILE A 183 -10.46 -27.50 4.08
C ILE A 183 -10.86 -28.79 4.79
N GLY A 184 -11.80 -28.74 5.73
CA GLY A 184 -12.35 -29.93 6.37
C GLY A 184 -12.96 -30.89 5.36
N TYR A 185 -13.76 -30.38 4.42
CA TYR A 185 -14.31 -31.18 3.32
C TYR A 185 -13.20 -31.83 2.49
N LEU A 186 -12.18 -31.06 2.08
CA LEU A 186 -11.04 -31.58 1.31
C LEU A 186 -10.22 -32.62 2.08
N ARG A 187 -9.99 -32.41 3.38
CA ARG A 187 -9.35 -33.37 4.27
C ARG A 187 -10.08 -34.71 4.26
N VAL A 188 -11.41 -34.66 4.34
CA VAL A 188 -12.26 -35.84 4.43
C VAL A 188 -12.37 -36.54 3.08
N ARG A 189 -12.59 -35.80 1.99
CA ARG A 189 -12.82 -36.38 0.66
C ARG A 189 -11.53 -36.72 -0.08
N ASP A 190 -10.53 -35.85 -0.04
CA ASP A 190 -9.34 -35.91 -0.89
C ASP A 190 -8.02 -36.15 -0.13
N GLY A 191 -8.02 -36.02 1.20
CA GLY A 191 -6.90 -36.33 2.09
C GLY A 191 -6.20 -35.09 2.67
N PHE A 192 -5.24 -35.33 3.59
CA PHE A 192 -4.55 -34.27 4.35
C PHE A 192 -3.87 -33.24 3.45
N ILE A 193 -3.06 -33.72 2.49
CA ILE A 193 -2.26 -32.87 1.62
C ILE A 193 -3.12 -31.92 0.78
N THR A 194 -4.29 -32.36 0.30
CA THR A 194 -5.19 -31.49 -0.45
C THR A 194 -5.73 -30.36 0.44
N GLY A 195 -6.10 -30.66 1.68
CA GLY A 195 -6.52 -29.63 2.64
C GLY A 195 -5.41 -28.63 2.95
N PHE A 196 -4.21 -29.13 3.23
CA PHE A 196 -3.02 -28.30 3.48
C PHE A 196 -2.67 -27.38 2.30
N LEU A 197 -2.68 -27.91 1.07
CA LEU A 197 -2.43 -27.10 -0.12
C LEU A 197 -3.52 -26.04 -0.34
N MET A 198 -4.78 -26.35 -0.03
CA MET A 198 -5.86 -25.36 -0.09
C MET A 198 -5.65 -24.23 0.91
N HIS A 199 -5.25 -24.56 2.14
CA HIS A 199 -4.92 -23.56 3.17
C HIS A 199 -3.77 -22.65 2.72
N GLY A 200 -2.69 -23.25 2.20
CA GLY A 200 -1.58 -22.47 1.66
C GLY A 200 -2.02 -21.57 0.49
N LEU A 201 -2.84 -22.07 -0.44
CA LEU A 201 -3.37 -21.25 -1.55
C LEU A 201 -4.23 -20.09 -1.06
N HIS A 202 -5.08 -20.32 -0.06
CA HIS A 202 -5.89 -19.27 0.57
C HIS A 202 -5.00 -18.17 1.16
N ASN A 203 -4.01 -18.55 1.99
CA ASN A 203 -3.12 -17.57 2.61
C ASN A 203 -2.24 -16.87 1.57
N ALA A 204 -1.72 -17.58 0.57
CA ALA A 204 -0.94 -17.00 -0.50
C ALA A 204 -1.72 -15.93 -1.27
N LEU A 205 -3.03 -16.14 -1.46
CA LEU A 205 -3.89 -15.17 -2.14
C LEU A 205 -4.24 -14.00 -1.20
N PHE A 206 -4.94 -14.24 -0.10
CA PHE A 206 -5.51 -13.16 0.70
C PHE A 206 -4.49 -12.47 1.61
N VAL A 207 -3.65 -13.25 2.32
CA VAL A 207 -2.60 -12.69 3.17
C VAL A 207 -1.44 -12.17 2.32
N GLY A 208 -1.08 -12.89 1.25
CA GLY A 208 -0.03 -12.46 0.33
C GLY A 208 -0.32 -11.11 -0.35
N ILE A 209 -1.56 -10.88 -0.80
CA ILE A 209 -1.98 -9.56 -1.33
C ILE A 209 -1.83 -8.47 -0.26
N GLY A 210 -2.24 -8.74 0.99
CA GLY A 210 -2.09 -7.80 2.09
C GLY A 210 -0.63 -7.43 2.37
N ILE A 211 0.25 -8.43 2.46
CA ILE A 211 1.69 -8.22 2.64
C ILE A 211 2.27 -7.38 1.50
N LEU A 212 1.93 -7.69 0.25
CA LEU A 212 2.41 -6.92 -0.90
C LEU A 212 1.93 -5.47 -0.86
N SER A 213 0.65 -5.24 -0.53
CA SER A 213 0.08 -3.88 -0.40
C SER A 213 0.76 -3.06 0.69
N ILE A 214 1.06 -3.68 1.83
CA ILE A 214 1.78 -3.02 2.94
C ILE A 214 3.24 -2.80 2.58
N SER A 215 3.90 -3.79 1.95
CA SER A 215 5.32 -3.69 1.57
C SER A 215 5.61 -2.59 0.54
N ASN A 216 4.61 -2.25 -0.29
CA ASN A 216 4.69 -1.12 -1.22
C ASN A 216 4.62 0.26 -0.50
N HIS A 217 4.28 0.28 0.80
CA HIS A 217 4.41 1.44 1.68
C HIS A 217 5.62 1.22 2.59
N SER A 218 6.82 1.51 2.08
CA SER A 218 8.02 1.37 2.91
C SER A 218 8.11 2.55 3.88
N GLU A 219 7.60 2.35 5.10
CA GLU A 219 7.85 3.26 6.22
C GLU A 219 9.36 3.31 6.46
N LYS A 220 10.02 4.39 6.02
CA LYS A 220 11.46 4.58 6.19
C LYS A 220 11.80 5.07 7.59
N LEU A 221 10.90 5.86 8.16
CA LEU A 221 11.11 6.50 9.44
C LEU A 221 9.78 6.83 10.08
N ASN A 222 9.59 6.43 11.34
CA ASN A 222 8.47 6.86 12.16
C ASN A 222 8.93 6.86 13.62
N PHE A 223 9.18 8.05 14.17
CA PHE A 223 9.51 8.16 15.58
C PHE A 223 9.18 9.54 16.14
N GLU A 224 8.98 9.58 17.45
CA GLU A 224 8.61 10.76 18.20
C GLU A 224 9.64 11.05 19.29
N THR A 225 9.97 12.32 19.48
CA THR A 225 10.80 12.83 20.57
C THR A 225 10.05 13.97 21.29
N PRO A 226 10.49 14.39 22.48
CA PRO A 226 9.94 15.59 23.12
C PRO A 226 10.06 16.85 22.26
N ALA A 227 11.03 16.92 21.35
CA ALA A 227 11.31 18.09 20.53
C ALA A 227 10.56 18.11 19.18
N TYR A 228 10.27 16.94 18.59
CA TYR A 228 9.56 16.84 17.31
C TYR A 228 9.03 15.42 17.04
N TYR A 229 8.07 15.34 16.11
CA TYR A 229 7.58 14.11 15.48
C TYR A 229 7.95 14.11 13.99
N ILE A 230 8.37 12.95 13.47
CA ILE A 230 8.60 12.77 12.03
C ILE A 230 8.14 11.39 11.55
N LYS A 231 7.45 11.39 10.41
CA LYS A 231 7.12 10.20 9.63
C LYS A 231 7.49 10.40 8.17
N ILE A 232 8.22 9.45 7.60
CA ILE A 232 8.66 9.42 6.19
C ILE A 232 8.27 8.06 5.61
N GLU A 233 7.51 8.07 4.53
CA GLU A 233 7.09 6.88 3.79
C GLU A 233 7.48 7.06 2.31
N GLU A 234 8.10 6.05 1.71
CA GLU A 234 8.23 6.00 0.25
C GLU A 234 6.90 5.56 -0.36
N THR A 235 6.51 6.20 -1.45
CA THR A 235 5.32 5.86 -2.23
C THR A 235 5.66 5.82 -3.71
N ASP A 236 5.06 4.88 -4.44
CA ASP A 236 5.17 4.78 -5.90
C ASP A 236 3.80 5.01 -6.59
N ASP A 237 2.82 5.58 -5.86
CA ASP A 237 1.46 5.71 -6.36
C ASP A 237 1.27 6.98 -7.23
N ILE A 238 1.45 6.79 -8.53
CA ILE A 238 1.29 7.83 -9.57
C ILE A 238 -0.15 8.37 -9.64
N ARG A 239 -1.14 7.69 -9.03
CA ARG A 239 -2.57 8.07 -9.14
C ARG A 239 -3.02 9.08 -8.10
N LEU A 240 -2.28 9.25 -7.01
CA LEU A 240 -2.64 10.17 -5.93
C LEU A 240 -2.20 11.60 -6.26
N GLN A 241 -3.06 12.58 -5.95
CA GLN A 241 -2.69 13.99 -6.10
C GLN A 241 -1.60 14.37 -5.09
N SER A 242 -0.61 15.14 -5.55
CA SER A 242 0.42 15.67 -4.66
C SER A 242 -0.12 16.84 -3.84
N THR A 243 0.14 16.84 -2.53
CA THR A 243 -0.26 17.94 -1.63
C THR A 243 0.92 18.41 -0.81
N GLN A 244 1.01 19.73 -0.60
CA GLN A 244 2.08 20.37 0.14
C GLN A 244 1.48 21.41 1.08
N GLN A 245 1.72 21.27 2.38
CA GLN A 245 1.28 22.21 3.40
C GLN A 245 2.47 22.55 4.32
N ASN A 246 2.81 23.83 4.39
CA ASN A 246 3.90 24.34 5.20
C ASN A 246 3.33 25.29 6.26
N TYR A 247 3.47 24.91 7.52
CA TYR A 247 3.14 25.73 8.69
C TYR A 247 4.43 26.12 9.41
N PRO A 248 4.41 27.15 10.29
CA PRO A 248 5.60 27.54 11.06
C PRO A 248 6.22 26.37 11.84
N ASP A 249 5.39 25.50 12.40
CA ASP A 249 5.78 24.38 13.26
C ASP A 249 5.58 23.01 12.60
N SER A 250 5.02 22.93 11.39
CA SER A 250 4.61 21.65 10.79
C SER A 250 4.83 21.62 9.29
N LEU A 251 5.18 20.45 8.76
CA LEU A 251 5.32 20.21 7.32
C LEU A 251 4.57 18.94 6.96
N VAL A 252 3.70 19.03 5.95
CA VAL A 252 2.93 17.88 5.44
C VAL A 252 3.08 17.84 3.93
N TYR A 253 3.80 16.84 3.45
CA TYR A 253 3.96 16.53 2.03
C TYR A 253 3.35 15.16 1.78
N ARG A 254 2.45 15.04 0.80
CA ARG A 254 1.89 13.75 0.38
C ARG A 254 2.10 13.56 -1.11
N ASN A 255 2.65 12.42 -1.49
CA ASN A 255 3.03 12.09 -2.86
C ASN A 255 3.89 13.17 -3.55
N VAL A 256 4.97 13.59 -2.89
CA VAL A 256 5.86 14.66 -3.38
C VAL A 256 7.27 14.11 -3.56
N SER A 257 7.94 14.42 -4.67
CA SER A 257 9.33 13.98 -4.87
C SER A 257 10.28 14.58 -3.84
N LEU A 258 11.31 13.82 -3.47
CA LEU A 258 12.37 14.30 -2.58
C LEU A 258 12.98 15.61 -3.10
N LYS A 259 13.15 15.75 -4.41
CA LYS A 259 13.60 16.99 -5.08
C LYS A 259 12.76 18.20 -4.72
N THR A 260 11.44 18.08 -4.83
CA THR A 260 10.51 19.16 -4.52
C THR A 260 10.51 19.45 -3.03
N ILE A 261 10.56 18.43 -2.17
CA ILE A 261 10.66 18.64 -0.72
C ILE A 261 11.94 19.40 -0.37
N LEU A 262 13.09 19.00 -0.92
CA LEU A 262 14.37 19.66 -0.66
C LEU A 262 14.38 21.09 -1.18
N SER A 263 13.74 21.38 -2.32
CA SER A 263 13.66 22.75 -2.86
C SER A 263 12.91 23.68 -1.89
N GLN A 264 11.82 23.19 -1.28
CA GLN A 264 11.03 23.93 -0.28
C GLN A 264 11.78 24.14 1.04
N LEU A 265 12.50 23.10 1.51
CA LEU A 265 13.27 23.16 2.75
C LEU A 265 14.49 24.08 2.63
N LEU A 266 15.21 24.00 1.51
CA LEU A 266 16.38 24.82 1.22
C LEU A 266 16.01 26.22 0.72
N THR A 267 14.73 26.46 0.42
CA THR A 267 14.24 27.72 -0.16
C THR A 267 15.00 28.06 -1.44
N THR A 268 15.14 27.07 -2.33
CA THR A 268 15.82 27.19 -3.62
C THR A 268 14.90 26.71 -4.75
N ASN A 269 15.25 27.04 -5.99
CA ASN A 269 14.54 26.54 -7.16
C ASN A 269 15.00 25.10 -7.47
N GLU A 270 14.08 24.21 -7.84
CA GLU A 270 14.41 22.82 -8.20
C GLU A 270 15.45 22.71 -9.32
N ILE A 271 15.51 23.67 -10.25
CA ILE A 271 16.51 23.72 -11.33
C ILE A 271 17.93 23.88 -10.78
N LEU A 272 18.08 24.47 -9.58
CA LEU A 272 19.37 24.65 -8.91
C LEU A 272 19.75 23.45 -8.03
N LEU A 273 18.91 22.42 -7.96
CA LEU A 273 19.22 21.16 -7.29
C LEU A 273 19.85 20.20 -8.29
N GLN A 274 21.04 19.72 -7.97
CA GLN A 274 21.73 18.64 -8.70
C GLN A 274 21.97 17.46 -7.78
N THR A 275 22.20 16.29 -8.37
CA THR A 275 22.48 15.07 -7.63
C THR A 275 23.45 14.16 -8.37
N ASN A 276 24.10 13.26 -7.63
CA ASN A 276 24.83 12.12 -8.18
C ASN A 276 23.93 10.89 -8.45
N ASN A 277 22.68 10.91 -7.98
CA ASN A 277 21.67 9.87 -8.18
C ASN A 277 20.29 10.51 -8.38
N GLU A 278 19.80 10.56 -9.62
CA GLU A 278 18.48 11.13 -9.95
C GLU A 278 17.33 10.24 -9.49
N ASP A 279 17.47 8.91 -9.55
CA ASP A 279 16.40 7.99 -9.13
C ASP A 279 16.04 8.21 -7.65
N GLN A 280 17.04 8.38 -6.78
CA GLN A 280 16.81 8.70 -5.37
C GLN A 280 16.26 10.11 -5.14
N LEU A 281 16.68 11.08 -5.96
CA LEU A 281 16.20 12.46 -5.83
C LEU A 281 14.75 12.60 -6.30
N GLU A 282 14.33 11.80 -7.28
CA GLU A 282 12.96 11.81 -7.82
C GLU A 282 12.01 10.85 -7.07
N GLN A 283 12.49 10.07 -6.10
CA GLN A 283 11.65 9.21 -5.25
C GLN A 283 10.53 10.03 -4.60
N THR A 284 9.29 9.56 -4.75
CA THR A 284 8.09 10.17 -4.18
C THR A 284 7.86 9.73 -2.74
N LEU A 285 7.54 10.70 -1.88
CA LEU A 285 7.46 10.54 -0.43
C LEU A 285 6.15 11.10 0.14
N ASN A 286 5.71 10.50 1.25
CA ASN A 286 4.88 11.16 2.23
C ASN A 286 5.76 11.57 3.42
N VAL A 287 5.75 12.85 3.78
CA VAL A 287 6.51 13.38 4.90
C VAL A 287 5.58 14.16 5.81
N TYR A 288 5.51 13.72 7.06
CA TYR A 288 4.79 14.41 8.13
C TYR A 288 5.80 14.82 9.19
N PHE A 289 5.94 16.11 9.42
CA PHE A 289 6.85 16.65 10.43
C PHE A 289 6.12 17.63 11.33
N LYS A 290 6.30 17.49 12.65
CA LYS A 290 5.79 18.42 13.65
C LYS A 290 6.90 18.81 14.62
N ASN A 291 7.30 20.06 14.60
CA ASN A 291 8.14 20.66 15.63
C ASN A 291 7.31 20.88 16.90
N LYS A 292 7.79 20.37 18.03
CA LYS A 292 7.18 20.50 19.36
C LYS A 292 7.97 21.45 20.27
N SER A 293 9.08 21.99 19.80
CA SER A 293 9.85 23.01 20.52
C SER A 293 9.18 24.38 20.43
N GLU A 294 9.51 25.27 21.38
CA GLU A 294 9.00 26.64 21.41
C GLU A 294 9.48 27.49 20.22
N ASP A 295 10.62 27.13 19.62
CA ASP A 295 11.20 27.82 18.48
C ASP A 295 10.82 27.15 17.14
N SER A 296 9.75 27.66 16.53
CA SER A 296 9.29 27.19 15.22
C SER A 296 10.22 27.58 14.06
N SER A 297 11.22 28.45 14.26
CA SER A 297 12.13 28.86 13.18
C SER A 297 13.03 27.73 12.69
N GLN A 298 13.26 26.72 13.53
CA GLN A 298 14.15 25.59 13.22
C GLN A 298 13.45 24.43 12.50
N THR A 299 12.12 24.48 12.33
CA THR A 299 11.30 23.41 11.75
C THR A 299 11.89 22.85 10.45
N LYS A 300 12.22 23.72 9.48
CA LYS A 300 12.79 23.30 8.19
C LYS A 300 14.18 22.68 8.34
N SER A 301 15.03 23.22 9.21
CA SER A 301 16.40 22.72 9.42
C SER A 301 16.39 21.34 10.07
N ILE A 302 15.53 21.13 11.07
CA ILE A 302 15.38 19.84 11.74
C ILE A 302 14.86 18.79 10.74
N ALA A 303 13.79 19.12 9.99
CA ALA A 303 13.25 18.22 8.97
C ALA A 303 14.28 17.86 7.89
N LEU A 304 15.04 18.85 7.39
CA LEU A 304 16.12 18.64 6.42
C LEU A 304 17.22 17.72 6.96
N ASN A 305 17.63 17.92 8.22
CA ASN A 305 18.64 17.06 8.85
C ASN A 305 18.16 15.62 9.01
N GLN A 306 16.86 15.40 9.27
CA GLN A 306 16.33 14.04 9.33
C GLN A 306 16.27 13.40 7.95
N LEU A 307 15.83 14.12 6.92
CA LEU A 307 15.87 13.61 5.54
C LEU A 307 17.30 13.26 5.10
N ALA A 308 18.28 14.11 5.42
CA ALA A 308 19.69 13.87 5.14
C ALA A 308 20.22 12.60 5.81
N LYS A 309 19.78 12.32 7.04
CA LYS A 309 20.14 11.08 7.76
C LYS A 309 19.44 9.85 7.18
N THR A 310 18.13 9.93 6.93
CA THR A 310 17.33 8.80 6.42
C THR A 310 17.80 8.32 5.06
N TYR A 311 18.15 9.27 4.17
CA TYR A 311 18.59 8.99 2.81
C TYR A 311 20.11 9.01 2.64
N ASP A 312 20.85 9.21 3.74
CA ASP A 312 22.31 9.32 3.79
C ASP A 312 22.90 10.17 2.65
N PHE A 313 22.48 11.44 2.61
CA PHE A 313 23.01 12.42 1.66
C PHE A 313 23.70 13.58 2.34
N LYS A 314 24.66 14.19 1.64
CA LYS A 314 25.33 15.43 2.03
C LYS A 314 24.95 16.55 1.08
N ILE A 315 24.87 17.77 1.62
CA ILE A 315 24.53 18.96 0.84
C ILE A 315 25.81 19.75 0.59
N LYS A 316 26.15 19.97 -0.69
CA LYS A 316 27.27 20.82 -1.10
C LYS A 316 26.73 22.04 -1.84
N LYS A 317 27.12 23.24 -1.41
CA LYS A 317 26.76 24.49 -2.07
C LYS A 317 27.95 25.01 -2.86
N THR A 318 27.73 25.37 -4.12
CA THR A 318 28.76 25.95 -4.98
C THR A 318 28.17 27.12 -5.74
N ARG A 319 28.90 28.23 -5.80
CA ARG A 319 28.53 29.33 -6.67
C ARG A 319 29.03 29.05 -8.07
N GLN A 320 28.13 29.14 -9.05
CA GLN A 320 28.47 28.93 -10.44
C GLN A 320 27.84 30.01 -11.31
N GLN A 321 28.56 30.41 -12.35
CA GLN A 321 28.00 31.25 -13.41
C GLN A 321 27.03 30.41 -14.24
N MET A 322 25.74 30.73 -14.12
CA MET A 322 24.66 30.05 -14.82
C MET A 322 24.01 30.98 -15.83
N GLU A 323 23.48 30.39 -16.89
CA GLU A 323 22.74 31.11 -17.91
C GLU A 323 21.28 31.23 -17.48
N VAL A 324 20.83 32.47 -17.26
CA VAL A 324 19.46 32.82 -16.90
C VAL A 324 18.85 33.70 -17.98
N TRP A 325 17.53 33.82 -17.97
CA TRP A 325 16.81 34.61 -18.96
C TRP A 325 16.04 35.74 -18.27
N ASP A 326 16.37 36.98 -18.61
CA ASP A 326 15.60 38.13 -18.16
C ASP A 326 14.49 38.41 -19.19
N LEU A 327 13.23 38.37 -18.77
CA LEU A 327 12.11 38.80 -19.59
C LEU A 327 12.04 40.33 -19.58
N LYS A 328 12.16 40.96 -20.75
CA LYS A 328 12.19 42.42 -20.92
C LYS A 328 11.18 42.86 -21.99
N VAL A 329 10.67 44.08 -21.83
CA VAL A 329 9.82 44.72 -22.84
C VAL A 329 10.71 45.30 -23.94
N ILE A 330 10.45 44.93 -25.18
CA ILE A 330 11.13 45.48 -26.37
C ILE A 330 10.18 46.29 -27.26
N ASN A 331 8.87 46.09 -27.15
CA ASN A 331 7.87 46.88 -27.87
C ASN A 331 6.62 47.08 -27.00
N GLN A 332 6.54 48.25 -26.36
CA GLN A 332 5.47 48.57 -25.41
C GLN A 332 4.12 48.76 -26.10
N THR A 333 4.09 49.30 -27.33
CA THR A 333 2.87 49.49 -28.13
C THR A 333 2.25 48.16 -28.54
N LEU A 334 3.08 47.15 -28.80
CA LEU A 334 2.61 45.80 -29.09
C LEU A 334 2.07 45.13 -27.83
N LEU A 335 2.81 45.23 -26.72
CA LEU A 335 2.42 44.65 -25.43
C LEU A 335 1.11 45.25 -24.89
N SER A 336 0.89 46.56 -25.06
CA SER A 336 -0.32 47.24 -24.55
C SER A 336 -1.61 46.71 -25.17
N LYS A 337 -1.57 46.11 -26.36
CA LYS A 337 -2.75 45.47 -27.00
C LYS A 337 -3.26 44.26 -26.22
N TYR A 338 -2.41 43.65 -25.41
CA TYR A 338 -2.72 42.47 -24.61
C TYR A 338 -2.99 42.80 -23.14
N LYS A 339 -2.94 44.09 -22.78
CA LYS A 339 -3.28 44.56 -21.43
C LYS A 339 -4.76 44.28 -21.17
N SER A 340 -5.06 43.61 -20.06
CA SER A 340 -6.44 43.36 -19.64
C SER A 340 -7.05 44.60 -19.01
N THR A 341 -8.34 44.83 -19.25
CA THR A 341 -9.11 45.89 -18.60
C THR A 341 -9.50 45.48 -17.18
N ASN A 342 -9.31 46.39 -16.21
CA ASN A 342 -9.71 46.21 -14.82
C ASN A 342 -11.25 46.09 -14.75
N ASN A 343 -11.73 44.87 -14.61
CA ASN A 343 -12.85 44.47 -13.74
C ASN A 343 -13.24 43.02 -14.05
N SER A 344 -13.56 42.27 -12.99
CA SER A 344 -14.16 40.93 -12.94
C SER A 344 -13.19 39.82 -12.52
N TYR A 345 -13.51 39.26 -11.35
CA TYR A 345 -12.93 38.09 -10.68
C TYR A 345 -12.40 36.99 -11.62
N GLY A 346 -11.29 36.38 -11.23
CA GLY A 346 -10.69 35.20 -11.84
C GLY A 346 -9.47 35.49 -12.70
N ASN A 347 -8.28 35.22 -12.17
CA ASN A 347 -7.05 35.04 -12.93
C ASN A 347 -6.94 33.56 -13.36
N MET A 348 -6.38 33.28 -14.55
CA MET A 348 -6.23 31.91 -15.04
C MET A 348 -4.85 31.72 -15.66
N VAL A 349 -4.12 30.73 -15.17
CA VAL A 349 -2.84 30.24 -15.71
C VAL A 349 -3.02 28.76 -15.99
N THR A 350 -3.03 28.39 -17.27
CA THR A 350 -3.06 27.01 -17.71
C THR A 350 -1.72 26.70 -18.37
N ILE A 351 -1.07 25.64 -17.91
CA ILE A 351 0.17 25.12 -18.47
C ILE A 351 -0.09 23.66 -18.80
N ASN A 352 -0.13 23.34 -20.08
CA ASN A 352 -0.20 21.96 -20.55
C ASN A 352 0.94 21.74 -21.57
N PRO A 353 1.20 20.49 -22.01
CA PRO A 353 2.31 20.20 -22.91
C PRO A 353 2.23 20.86 -24.30
N GLU A 354 1.09 21.42 -24.69
CA GLU A 354 0.85 22.02 -26.01
C GLU A 354 0.85 23.57 -25.98
N GLU A 355 0.40 24.16 -24.88
CA GLU A 355 0.27 25.61 -24.72
C GLU A 355 0.38 26.12 -23.28
N ILE A 356 0.90 27.35 -23.16
CA ILE A 356 0.80 28.21 -21.99
C ILE A 356 -0.27 29.26 -22.26
N ILE A 357 -1.34 29.24 -21.47
CA ILE A 357 -2.40 30.26 -21.48
C ILE A 357 -2.34 31.06 -20.18
N ILE A 358 -2.14 32.36 -20.32
CA ILE A 358 -2.22 33.34 -19.23
C ILE A 358 -3.40 34.26 -19.54
N LYS A 359 -4.40 34.33 -18.66
CA LYS A 359 -5.51 35.28 -18.78
C LYS A 359 -5.57 36.16 -17.54
N LYS A 360 -5.69 37.47 -17.78
CA LYS A 360 -5.85 38.51 -16.74
C LYS A 360 -4.83 38.39 -15.59
N SER A 361 -3.57 38.07 -15.90
CA SER A 361 -2.55 37.81 -14.89
C SER A 361 -1.29 38.65 -15.10
N THR A 362 -0.46 38.74 -14.07
CA THR A 362 0.77 39.56 -14.07
C THR A 362 1.88 38.93 -14.90
N ILE A 363 2.91 39.71 -15.21
CA ILE A 363 4.14 39.21 -15.86
C ILE A 363 4.84 38.15 -15.01
N ILE A 364 4.74 38.24 -13.68
CA ILE A 364 5.26 37.23 -12.74
C ILE A 364 4.63 35.85 -13.02
N ALA A 365 3.31 35.80 -13.28
CA ALA A 365 2.63 34.55 -13.61
C ALA A 365 3.14 33.93 -14.91
N LEU A 366 3.40 34.77 -15.93
CA LEU A 366 4.02 34.33 -17.18
C LEU A 366 5.45 33.80 -16.95
N VAL A 367 6.27 34.51 -16.16
CA VAL A 367 7.65 34.10 -15.85
C VAL A 367 7.69 32.76 -15.11
N ASN A 368 6.77 32.53 -14.17
CA ASN A 368 6.63 31.25 -13.48
C ASN A 368 6.25 30.12 -14.44
N ALA A 369 5.30 30.37 -15.35
CA ALA A 369 4.90 29.39 -16.36
C ALA A 369 6.04 29.03 -17.32
N LEU A 370 6.75 30.05 -17.83
CA LEU A 370 7.91 29.86 -18.70
C LEU A 370 9.04 29.08 -18.04
N SER A 371 9.29 29.34 -16.75
CA SER A 371 10.35 28.66 -16.00
C SER A 371 10.03 27.19 -15.78
N LYS A 372 8.75 26.88 -15.48
CA LYS A 372 8.26 25.51 -15.29
C LYS A 372 8.33 24.71 -16.58
N GLU A 373 7.80 25.25 -17.68
CA GLU A 373 7.70 24.54 -18.96
C GLU A 373 9.08 24.27 -19.57
N ASN A 374 9.95 25.27 -19.60
CA ASN A 374 11.23 25.16 -20.32
C ASN A 374 12.37 24.61 -19.46
N LYS A 375 12.12 24.33 -18.17
CA LYS A 375 13.16 23.98 -17.18
C LYS A 375 14.34 24.98 -17.18
N ARG A 376 14.05 26.27 -17.40
CA ARG A 376 15.02 27.36 -17.50
C ARG A 376 14.64 28.50 -16.57
N MET A 377 15.60 28.98 -15.79
CA MET A 377 15.35 30.07 -14.86
C MET A 377 15.10 31.40 -15.59
N THR A 378 13.89 31.94 -15.43
CA THR A 378 13.47 33.20 -16.03
C THR A 378 13.17 34.23 -14.94
N PHE A 379 13.56 35.49 -15.15
CA PHE A 379 13.32 36.60 -14.22
C PHE A 379 12.49 37.70 -14.87
N ASP A 380 11.52 38.24 -14.14
CA ASP A 380 10.83 39.46 -14.55
C ASP A 380 11.75 40.68 -14.41
N LYS A 381 12.10 41.31 -15.54
CA LYS A 381 12.82 42.59 -15.61
C LYS A 381 12.02 43.64 -16.38
N THR A 382 10.69 43.49 -16.43
CA THR A 382 9.78 44.39 -17.13
C THR A 382 9.34 45.58 -16.27
N ASN A 383 9.41 45.45 -14.93
CA ASN A 383 8.87 46.43 -13.96
C ASN A 383 7.37 46.73 -14.11
N LEU A 384 6.61 45.84 -14.76
CA LEU A 384 5.18 46.01 -15.01
C LEU A 384 4.33 45.43 -13.87
N LYS A 385 3.29 46.15 -13.48
CA LYS A 385 2.29 45.70 -12.48
C LYS A 385 0.93 45.39 -13.07
N ASP A 386 0.74 45.73 -14.34
CA ASP A 386 -0.51 45.49 -15.07
C ASP A 386 -0.73 43.99 -15.34
N THR A 387 -1.98 43.65 -15.65
CA THR A 387 -2.38 42.29 -16.05
C THR A 387 -2.50 42.17 -17.57
N TYR A 388 -2.18 40.99 -18.10
CA TYR A 388 -2.11 40.72 -19.53
C TYR A 388 -2.74 39.37 -19.89
N ASN A 389 -3.00 39.18 -21.19
CA ASN A 389 -3.45 37.92 -21.77
C ASN A 389 -2.39 37.37 -22.76
N PHE A 390 -1.87 36.16 -22.50
CA PHE A 390 -0.89 35.47 -23.34
C PHE A 390 -1.38 34.07 -23.73
N THR A 391 -1.02 33.65 -24.95
CA THR A 391 -1.24 32.30 -25.45
C THR A 391 -0.02 31.93 -26.28
N LEU A 392 0.79 31.01 -25.76
CA LEU A 392 2.06 30.58 -26.32
C LEU A 392 2.00 29.08 -26.58
N GLN A 393 2.41 28.64 -27.77
CA GLN A 393 2.55 27.22 -28.09
C GLN A 393 3.88 26.69 -27.54
N THR A 394 3.87 25.55 -26.83
CA THR A 394 5.02 25.00 -26.09
C THR A 394 5.84 23.97 -26.88
N THR A 395 6.06 24.24 -28.17
CA THR A 395 6.79 23.31 -29.07
C THR A 395 8.28 23.19 -28.74
N ASN A 396 8.96 24.31 -28.48
CA ASN A 396 10.33 24.39 -27.96
C ASN A 396 10.64 25.81 -27.48
N PHE A 397 11.79 25.98 -26.80
CA PHE A 397 12.20 27.26 -26.22
C PHE A 397 12.37 28.37 -27.28
N GLU A 398 12.95 28.05 -28.43
CA GLU A 398 13.16 29.00 -29.53
C GLU A 398 11.83 29.51 -30.09
N SER A 399 10.85 28.62 -30.25
CA SER A 399 9.50 28.93 -30.70
C SER A 399 8.77 29.84 -29.70
N ILE A 400 8.88 29.56 -28.40
CA ILE A 400 8.30 30.41 -27.35
C ILE A 400 8.97 31.80 -27.36
N SER A 401 10.30 31.85 -27.46
CA SER A 401 11.05 33.11 -27.52
C SER A 401 10.64 33.95 -28.73
N LYS A 402 10.46 33.31 -29.90
CA LYS A 402 9.99 33.97 -31.12
C LYS A 402 8.58 34.52 -30.97
N GLN A 403 7.66 33.73 -30.41
CA GLN A 403 6.28 34.17 -30.13
C GLN A 403 6.24 35.36 -29.17
N LEU A 404 7.02 35.32 -28.08
CA LEU A 404 7.14 36.44 -27.13
C LEU A 404 7.58 37.74 -27.84
N GLN A 405 8.58 37.62 -28.72
CA GLN A 405 9.15 38.75 -29.43
C GLN A 405 8.21 39.32 -30.49
N GLU A 406 7.72 38.47 -31.39
CA GLU A 406 6.95 38.90 -32.57
C GLU A 406 5.50 39.24 -32.25
N LYS A 407 4.87 38.50 -31.32
CA LYS A 407 3.45 38.66 -31.00
C LYS A 407 3.22 39.60 -29.82
N TYR A 408 4.09 39.57 -28.81
CA TYR A 408 3.84 40.24 -27.53
C TYR A 408 4.80 41.39 -27.22
N GLY A 409 5.85 41.60 -28.01
CA GLY A 409 6.81 42.67 -27.76
C GLY A 409 7.66 42.44 -26.51
N LEU A 410 7.86 41.17 -26.13
CA LEU A 410 8.66 40.73 -25.00
C LEU A 410 9.86 39.93 -25.51
N SER A 411 11.04 40.10 -24.90
CA SER A 411 12.23 39.34 -25.27
C SER A 411 12.82 38.66 -24.05
N LEU A 412 13.23 37.40 -24.24
CA LEU A 412 14.06 36.68 -23.29
C LEU A 412 15.52 37.04 -23.59
N ILE A 413 16.13 37.83 -22.72
CA ILE A 413 17.53 38.22 -22.86
C ILE A 413 18.39 37.32 -21.98
N LYS A 414 19.30 36.60 -22.63
CA LYS A 414 20.27 35.74 -21.95
C LYS A 414 21.22 36.59 -21.10
N ARG A 415 21.38 36.22 -19.83
CA ARG A 415 22.34 36.83 -18.91
C ARG A 415 23.08 35.74 -18.16
N ARG A 416 24.36 35.97 -17.86
CA ARG A 416 25.10 35.15 -16.90
C ARG A 416 24.95 35.75 -15.52
N MET A 417 24.60 34.89 -14.56
CA MET A 417 24.41 35.27 -13.18
C MET A 417 25.11 34.25 -12.30
N GLU A 418 25.85 34.73 -11.31
CA GLU A 418 26.38 33.86 -10.28
C GLU A 418 25.22 33.45 -9.38
N LEU A 419 24.90 32.15 -9.39
CA LEU A 419 23.85 31.57 -8.57
C LEU A 419 24.46 30.52 -7.64
N GLU A 420 23.91 30.43 -6.44
CA GLU A 420 24.23 29.35 -5.52
C GLU A 420 23.50 28.08 -5.95
N GLN A 421 24.26 27.11 -6.43
CA GLN A 421 23.77 25.80 -6.78
C GLN A 421 23.94 24.84 -5.60
N THR A 422 22.95 23.98 -5.38
CA THR A 422 22.99 22.99 -4.30
C THR A 422 23.04 21.58 -4.88
N THR A 423 24.12 20.85 -4.59
CA THR A 423 24.30 19.45 -4.98
C THR A 423 23.99 18.54 -3.79
N ILE A 424 23.07 17.60 -4.00
CA ILE A 424 22.73 16.52 -3.09
C ILE A 424 23.61 15.31 -3.44
N LEU A 425 24.44 14.87 -2.50
CA LEU A 425 25.40 13.78 -2.69
C LEU A 425 24.98 12.58 -1.84
N PHE A 426 24.22 11.67 -2.44
CA PHE A 426 23.86 10.39 -1.84
C PHE A 426 25.12 9.53 -1.68
N GLN A 427 25.35 9.00 -0.48
CA GLN A 427 26.45 8.08 -0.24
C GLN A 427 26.07 6.69 -0.79
N LYS A 428 27.04 5.96 -1.36
CA LYS A 428 26.82 4.55 -1.68
C LYS A 428 26.74 3.78 -0.36
N LYS A 429 25.72 2.94 -0.21
CA LYS A 429 25.73 1.90 0.82
C LYS A 429 26.91 0.97 0.51
N GLU A 430 27.90 0.94 1.40
CA GLU A 430 28.99 -0.05 1.40
C GLU A 430 28.46 -1.46 1.64
#